data_AF-A0A024TKJ7-F1
#
_entry.id   AF-A0A024TKJ7-F1
#
_cell.length_a   1.000
_cell.length_b   1.000
_cell.length_c   1.000
_cell.angle_alpha   90.00
_cell.angle_beta   90.00
_cell.angle_gamma   90.00
#
_symmetry.space_group_name_H-M   'P 1'
#
loop_
_entity.id
_entity.type
_entity.pdbx_description
1 polymer ?
#
loop_
_entity_poly.entity_id
_entity_poly.type
_entity_poly.pdbx_seq_one_letter_code
_entity_poly.pdbx_strand_id
1 'polypeptide(L)'
;MPLGALPRRRRKRTLPHRVQFTTATTFLFDVAYGGSAVPNESGPPIGLARRHSDSTDTDLSQYLDATSPRGTVRKFDHVERIALLKAAAYPVKEITDFCFDAIDVRKSRHDTIEEYKRKRHQRDSDSRRVRPCLDGGCSSDDDDPLDDES
;
A
#
# COMPACT_ATOMS: atom_id res chain seq x y z
N MET A 1 54.52 27.06 -38.68
CA MET A 1 54.49 25.79 -37.91
C MET A 1 53.10 25.66 -37.28
N PRO A 2 52.23 24.74 -37.70
CA PRO A 2 50.89 24.61 -37.13
C PRO A 2 50.92 23.75 -35.86
N LEU A 3 50.19 24.20 -34.83
CA LEU A 3 50.02 23.46 -33.57
C LEU A 3 49.17 22.21 -33.82
N GLY A 4 49.75 21.03 -33.61
CA GLY A 4 49.08 19.74 -33.75
C GLY A 4 47.91 19.61 -32.77
N ALA A 5 46.73 19.28 -33.29
CA ALA A 5 45.54 19.01 -32.49
C ALA A 5 45.73 17.75 -31.63
N LEU A 6 45.58 17.87 -30.32
CA LEU A 6 45.64 16.74 -29.40
C LEU A 6 44.46 15.78 -29.65
N PRO A 7 44.69 14.45 -29.59
CA PRO A 7 43.63 13.47 -29.82
C PRO A 7 42.57 13.56 -28.72
N ARG A 8 41.30 13.75 -29.13
CA ARG A 8 40.15 13.69 -28.23
C ARG A 8 40.07 12.29 -27.61
N ARG A 9 40.36 12.19 -26.31
CA ARG A 9 40.18 10.96 -25.53
C ARG A 9 38.74 10.46 -25.68
N ARG A 10 38.54 9.37 -26.42
CA ARG A 10 37.28 8.60 -26.39
C ARG A 10 37.08 8.13 -24.94
N ARG A 11 36.10 8.70 -24.24
CA ARG A 11 35.62 8.14 -22.98
C ARG A 11 35.14 6.71 -23.28
N LYS A 12 35.85 5.71 -22.73
CA LYS A 12 35.37 4.33 -22.73
C LYS A 12 34.06 4.34 -21.97
N ARG A 13 32.93 4.10 -22.66
CA ARG A 13 31.65 3.88 -22.00
C ARG A 13 31.80 2.59 -21.20
N THR A 14 31.93 2.70 -19.88
CA THR A 14 31.85 1.55 -18.98
C THR A 14 30.45 0.96 -19.15
N LEU A 15 30.38 -0.33 -19.47
CA LEU A 15 29.10 -1.04 -19.49
C LEU A 15 28.47 -0.90 -18.09
N PRO A 16 27.15 -0.65 -18.00
CA PRO A 16 26.48 -0.56 -16.72
C PRO A 16 26.68 -1.87 -15.96
N HIS A 17 27.23 -1.78 -14.75
CA HIS A 17 27.36 -2.93 -13.87
C HIS A 17 25.95 -3.38 -13.48
N ARG A 18 25.59 -4.62 -13.83
CA ARG A 18 24.24 -5.13 -13.65
C ARG A 18 24.23 -6.09 -12.47
N VAL A 19 23.46 -5.76 -11.44
CA VAL A 19 23.24 -6.63 -10.28
C VAL A 19 22.25 -7.72 -10.68
N GLN A 20 22.56 -8.97 -10.34
CA GLN A 20 21.71 -10.13 -10.58
C GLN A 20 21.51 -10.88 -9.27
N PHE A 21 20.27 -11.31 -9.02
CA PHE A 21 19.95 -12.20 -7.93
C PHE A 21 20.08 -13.64 -8.43
N THR A 22 20.87 -14.44 -7.72
CA THR A 22 21.14 -15.84 -8.08
C THR A 22 20.36 -16.81 -7.22
N THR A 23 19.87 -16.39 -6.07
CA THR A 23 19.26 -17.30 -5.10
C THR A 23 18.10 -16.61 -4.39
N ALA A 24 16.98 -17.31 -4.26
CA ALA A 24 15.87 -16.92 -3.41
C ALA A 24 15.70 -17.96 -2.30
N THR A 25 15.79 -17.53 -1.05
CA THR A 25 15.40 -18.33 0.10
C THR A 25 13.94 -18.07 0.41
N THR A 26 13.11 -19.10 0.37
CA THR A 26 11.69 -19.05 0.69
C THR A 26 11.46 -19.66 2.05
N PHE A 27 10.87 -18.91 2.98
CA PHE A 27 10.50 -19.41 4.32
C PHE A 27 9.01 -19.72 4.36
N LEU A 28 8.65 -20.93 4.81
CA LEU A 28 7.26 -21.35 4.99
C LEU A 28 6.83 -21.14 6.43
N PHE A 29 5.68 -20.50 6.63
CA PHE A 29 5.14 -20.24 7.96
C PHE A 29 3.74 -20.81 8.08
N ASP A 30 3.45 -21.36 9.25
CA ASP A 30 2.10 -21.78 9.60
C ASP A 30 1.19 -20.55 9.80
N VAL A 31 -0.13 -20.77 9.65
CA VAL A 31 -1.11 -19.72 9.88
C VAL A 31 -1.20 -19.39 11.36
N ALA A 32 -1.23 -18.09 11.69
CA ALA A 32 -1.45 -17.61 13.04
C ALA A 32 -2.32 -16.35 13.06
N TYR A 33 -2.71 -15.90 14.25
CA TYR A 33 -3.28 -14.57 14.44
C TYR A 33 -2.24 -13.49 14.11
N GLY A 34 -2.66 -12.46 13.36
CA GLY A 34 -1.79 -11.36 12.95
C GLY A 34 -2.47 -10.00 13.08
N GLY A 35 -2.53 -9.43 14.29
CA GLY A 35 -3.31 -8.22 14.60
C GLY A 35 -3.03 -6.97 13.75
N SER A 36 -1.91 -6.89 13.03
CA SER A 36 -1.62 -5.82 12.08
C SER A 36 -2.29 -6.00 10.71
N ALA A 37 -2.60 -7.24 10.31
CA ALA A 37 -3.19 -7.63 9.04
C ALA A 37 -4.73 -7.60 9.06
N VAL A 38 -5.27 -6.46 9.54
CA VAL A 38 -6.70 -6.23 9.67
C VAL A 38 -7.35 -6.21 8.28
N PRO A 39 -8.31 -7.11 7.99
CA PRO A 39 -8.99 -7.14 6.70
C PRO A 39 -9.88 -5.90 6.54
N ASN A 40 -10.10 -5.45 5.30
CA ASN A 40 -10.92 -4.26 5.04
C ASN A 40 -12.41 -4.48 5.37
N GLU A 41 -12.94 -5.66 5.06
CA GLU A 41 -14.39 -5.93 5.07
C GLU A 41 -14.90 -6.58 6.35
N SER A 42 -14.41 -7.77 6.72
CA SER A 42 -14.86 -8.47 7.93
C SER A 42 -13.96 -9.65 8.28
N GLY A 43 -14.21 -10.24 9.44
CA GLY A 43 -13.52 -11.43 9.93
C GLY A 43 -12.23 -11.13 10.70
N PRO A 44 -11.64 -12.18 11.28
CA PRO A 44 -10.48 -12.04 12.13
C PRO A 44 -9.23 -11.72 11.30
N PRO A 45 -8.25 -10.98 11.83
CA PRO A 45 -6.96 -10.81 11.21
C PRO A 45 -6.19 -12.16 11.23
N ILE A 46 -5.59 -12.50 10.09
CA ILE A 46 -4.73 -13.69 9.93
C ILE A 46 -3.35 -13.22 9.51
N GLY A 47 -2.34 -13.93 9.95
CA GLY A 47 -0.95 -13.68 9.63
C GLY A 47 -0.15 -14.97 9.65
N LEU A 48 1.16 -14.79 9.81
CA LEU A 48 2.12 -15.87 9.84
C LEU A 48 2.57 -16.12 11.28
N ALA A 49 2.86 -17.38 11.61
CA ALA A 49 3.44 -17.76 12.87
C ALA A 49 4.77 -17.03 13.12
N ARG A 50 5.18 -16.95 14.39
CA ARG A 50 6.42 -16.26 14.78
C ARG A 50 7.68 -16.92 14.20
N ARG A 51 7.63 -18.22 13.93
CA ARG A 51 8.75 -19.01 13.41
C ARG A 51 8.30 -19.74 12.15
N HIS A 52 9.19 -19.84 11.17
CA HIS A 52 8.97 -20.65 9.98
C HIS A 52 9.04 -22.14 10.37
N SER A 53 8.26 -22.96 9.68
CA SER A 53 8.30 -24.42 9.78
C SER A 53 9.27 -25.04 8.78
N ASP A 54 9.55 -24.34 7.67
CA ASP A 54 10.45 -24.82 6.62
C ASP A 54 11.16 -23.66 5.88
N SER A 55 12.22 -23.98 5.16
CA SER A 55 12.94 -23.04 4.29
C SER A 55 13.55 -23.74 3.08
N THR A 56 13.38 -23.16 1.90
CA THR A 56 13.88 -23.73 0.64
C THR A 56 14.65 -22.69 -0.15
N ASP A 57 15.86 -23.04 -0.58
CA ASP A 57 16.65 -22.23 -1.49
C ASP A 57 16.34 -22.59 -2.94
N THR A 58 16.06 -21.58 -3.76
CA THR A 58 15.79 -21.71 -5.19
C THR A 58 16.86 -20.96 -5.97
N ASP A 59 17.51 -21.65 -6.91
CA ASP A 59 18.44 -21.04 -7.85
C ASP A 59 17.69 -20.21 -8.91
N LEU A 60 17.92 -18.90 -8.88
CA LEU A 60 17.29 -17.94 -9.78
C LEU A 60 18.05 -17.76 -11.10
N SER A 61 19.26 -18.31 -11.23
CA SER A 61 20.06 -18.19 -12.46
C SER A 61 19.37 -18.83 -13.66
N GLN A 62 18.49 -19.80 -13.42
CA GLN A 62 17.74 -20.53 -14.43
C GLN A 62 16.46 -19.79 -14.89
N TYR A 63 16.04 -18.75 -14.16
CA TYR A 63 14.80 -18.00 -14.41
C TYR A 63 15.04 -16.61 -15.00
N LEU A 64 16.24 -16.35 -15.53
CA LEU A 64 16.64 -15.03 -16.06
C LEU A 64 15.77 -14.53 -17.23
N ASP A 65 15.11 -15.43 -17.96
CA ASP A 65 14.22 -15.13 -19.08
C ASP A 65 12.72 -15.32 -18.76
N ALA A 66 12.38 -15.61 -17.50
CA ALA A 66 11.00 -15.87 -17.11
C ALA A 66 10.20 -14.56 -17.05
N THR A 67 9.44 -14.28 -18.11
CA THR A 67 8.25 -13.42 -18.04
C THR A 67 7.16 -14.15 -17.25
N SER A 68 7.37 -14.34 -15.96
CA SER A 68 6.34 -14.91 -15.10
C SER A 68 5.16 -13.93 -15.05
N PRO A 69 3.92 -14.40 -15.29
CA PRO A 69 2.76 -13.55 -15.18
C PRO A 69 2.69 -12.96 -13.78
N ARG A 70 2.45 -11.64 -13.69
CA ARG A 70 2.24 -10.96 -12.42
C ARG A 70 0.88 -11.39 -11.86
N GLY A 71 0.89 -12.48 -11.10
CA GLY A 71 -0.30 -12.94 -10.38
C GLY A 71 -0.66 -11.99 -9.25
N THR A 72 -1.96 -11.86 -8.97
CA THR A 72 -2.43 -11.29 -7.72
C THR A 72 -2.47 -12.38 -6.66
N VAL A 73 -2.04 -12.05 -5.44
CA VAL A 73 -2.17 -12.97 -4.31
C VAL A 73 -3.66 -13.11 -3.98
N ARG A 74 -4.09 -14.36 -3.79
CA ARG A 74 -5.46 -14.69 -3.40
C ARG A 74 -5.81 -13.97 -2.09
N LYS A 75 -7.03 -13.44 -2.02
CA LYS A 75 -7.62 -12.90 -0.79
C LYS A 75 -8.53 -13.95 -0.14
N PHE A 76 -8.55 -13.97 1.18
CA PHE A 76 -9.44 -14.83 1.95
C PHE A 76 -10.65 -14.05 2.44
N ASP A 77 -11.83 -14.65 2.26
CA ASP A 77 -13.10 -14.20 2.80
C ASP A 77 -13.17 -14.42 4.33
N HIS A 78 -14.08 -13.75 5.03
CA HIS A 78 -14.26 -13.87 6.49
C HIS A 78 -14.47 -15.30 7.02
N VAL A 79 -15.28 -16.12 6.37
CA VAL A 79 -15.51 -17.55 6.69
C VAL A 79 -14.22 -18.33 6.51
N GLU A 80 -13.50 -18.10 5.42
CA GLU A 80 -12.22 -18.78 5.15
C GLU A 80 -11.19 -18.44 6.21
N ARG A 81 -11.14 -17.19 6.65
CA ARG A 81 -10.23 -16.72 7.71
C ARG A 81 -10.56 -17.38 9.05
N ILE A 82 -11.84 -17.51 9.40
CA ILE A 82 -12.28 -18.23 10.59
C ILE A 82 -11.89 -19.72 10.48
N ALA A 83 -12.09 -20.33 9.32
CA ALA A 83 -11.74 -21.74 9.09
C ALA A 83 -10.23 -21.97 9.23
N LEU A 84 -9.40 -21.06 8.69
CA LEU A 84 -7.94 -21.12 8.82
C LEU A 84 -7.49 -21.03 10.28
N LEU A 85 -8.08 -20.14 11.09
CA LEU A 85 -7.75 -20.03 12.51
C LEU A 85 -8.24 -21.24 13.33
N LYS A 86 -9.41 -21.78 13.00
CA LYS A 86 -9.88 -23.03 13.61
C LYS A 86 -8.96 -24.19 13.29
N ALA A 87 -8.49 -24.29 12.04
CA ALA A 87 -7.52 -25.30 11.62
C ALA A 87 -6.16 -25.14 12.33
N ALA A 88 -5.77 -23.91 12.65
CA ALA A 88 -4.61 -23.59 13.48
C ALA A 88 -4.88 -23.74 15.00
N ALA A 89 -5.96 -24.42 15.39
CA ALA A 89 -6.32 -24.74 16.77
C ALA A 89 -6.62 -23.53 17.69
N TYR A 90 -6.97 -22.37 17.12
CA TYR A 90 -7.47 -21.26 17.93
C TYR A 90 -8.90 -21.55 18.42
N PRO A 91 -9.20 -21.30 19.71
CA PRO A 91 -10.54 -21.49 20.24
C PRO A 91 -11.49 -20.44 19.65
N VAL A 92 -12.75 -20.84 19.42
CA VAL A 92 -13.77 -19.98 18.79
C VAL A 92 -13.94 -18.65 19.54
N LYS A 93 -13.84 -18.68 20.88
CA LYS A 93 -13.92 -17.48 21.72
C LYS A 93 -12.80 -16.47 21.41
N GLU A 94 -11.56 -16.92 21.27
CA GLU A 94 -10.46 -16.00 20.89
C GLU A 94 -10.65 -15.46 19.48
N ILE A 95 -11.14 -16.29 18.55
CA ILE A 95 -11.44 -15.84 17.19
C ILE A 95 -12.52 -14.74 17.19
N THR A 96 -13.52 -14.83 18.07
CA THR A 96 -14.51 -13.76 18.23
C THR A 96 -13.90 -12.49 18.79
N ASP A 97 -13.01 -12.60 19.78
CA ASP A 97 -12.30 -11.45 20.35
C ASP A 97 -11.46 -10.75 19.27
N PHE A 98 -10.75 -11.53 18.44
CA PHE A 98 -9.99 -11.00 17.30
C PHE A 98 -10.85 -10.26 16.27
N CYS A 99 -12.10 -10.69 16.07
CA CYS A 99 -13.04 -9.98 15.20
C CYS A 99 -13.45 -8.63 15.79
N PHE A 100 -13.68 -8.56 17.11
CA PHE A 100 -14.01 -7.30 17.78
C PHE A 100 -12.83 -6.32 17.70
N ASP A 101 -11.61 -6.76 18.01
CA ASP A 101 -10.41 -5.94 17.88
C ASP A 101 -10.25 -5.38 16.45
N ALA A 102 -10.50 -6.22 15.44
CA ALA A 102 -10.43 -5.81 14.05
C ALA A 102 -11.50 -4.79 13.65
N ILE A 103 -12.67 -4.81 14.27
CA ILE A 103 -13.70 -3.78 14.09
C ILE A 103 -13.21 -2.45 14.66
N ASP A 104 -12.64 -2.48 15.86
CA ASP A 104 -12.20 -1.26 16.54
C ASP A 104 -11.02 -0.61 15.82
N VAL A 105 -10.06 -1.40 15.35
CA VAL A 105 -8.95 -0.89 14.52
C VAL A 105 -9.46 -0.29 13.21
N ARG A 106 -10.48 -0.88 12.58
CA ARG A 106 -11.05 -0.31 11.34
C ARG A 106 -11.75 1.01 11.58
N LYS A 107 -12.55 1.10 12.64
CA LYS A 107 -13.21 2.35 13.05
C LYS A 107 -12.17 3.44 13.31
N SER A 108 -11.17 3.13 14.14
CA SER A 108 -10.07 4.06 14.44
C SER A 108 -9.33 4.56 13.18
N ARG A 109 -9.04 3.65 12.23
CA ARG A 109 -8.43 4.02 10.94
C ARG A 109 -9.35 4.89 10.10
N HIS A 110 -10.63 4.57 10.04
CA HIS A 110 -11.63 5.34 9.31
C HIS A 110 -11.72 6.77 9.86
N ASP A 111 -11.88 6.92 11.17
CA ASP A 111 -11.99 8.21 11.85
C ASP A 111 -10.73 9.07 11.60
N THR A 112 -9.55 8.46 11.66
CA THR A 112 -8.27 9.14 11.37
C THR A 112 -8.22 9.65 9.92
N ILE A 113 -8.68 8.84 8.96
CA ILE A 113 -8.71 9.21 7.54
C ILE A 113 -9.70 10.36 7.32
N GLU A 114 -10.87 10.32 7.95
CA GLU A 114 -11.86 11.39 7.85
C GLU A 114 -11.35 12.70 8.46
N GLU A 115 -10.70 12.64 9.63
CA GLU A 115 -10.09 13.81 10.25
C GLU A 115 -9.01 14.41 9.35
N TYR A 116 -8.15 13.57 8.76
CA TYR A 116 -7.11 14.01 7.83
C TYR A 116 -7.71 14.67 6.59
N LYS A 117 -8.76 14.08 5.99
CA LYS A 117 -9.47 14.67 4.85
C LYS A 117 -10.06 16.04 5.22
N ARG A 118 -10.70 16.16 6.38
CA ARG A 118 -11.28 17.41 6.87
C ARG A 118 -10.22 18.51 7.03
N LYS A 119 -9.09 18.19 7.67
CA LYS A 119 -7.95 19.11 7.82
C LYS A 119 -7.36 19.52 6.47
N ARG A 120 -7.28 18.59 5.51
CA ARG A 120 -6.82 18.89 4.15
C ARG A 120 -7.78 19.85 3.43
N HIS A 121 -9.09 19.59 3.50
CA HIS A 121 -10.09 20.49 2.91
C HIS A 121 -10.04 21.89 3.51
N GLN A 122 -9.88 22.01 4.83
CA GLN A 122 -9.72 23.31 5.50
C GLN A 122 -8.47 24.05 5.01
N ARG A 123 -7.32 23.37 4.92
CA ARG A 123 -6.08 23.95 4.39
C ARG A 123 -6.23 24.39 2.93
N ASP A 124 -6.90 23.60 2.11
CA ASP A 124 -7.15 23.91 0.72
C ASP A 124 -8.10 25.12 0.59
N SER A 125 -9.14 25.22 1.45
CA SER A 125 -10.02 26.41 1.49
C SER A 125 -9.30 27.65 1.99
N ASP A 126 -8.46 27.55 3.00
CA ASP A 126 -7.67 28.68 3.53
C ASP A 126 -6.65 29.15 2.49
N SER A 127 -5.99 28.22 1.78
CA SER A 127 -5.08 28.54 0.69
C SER A 127 -5.78 29.26 -0.47
N ARG A 128 -7.05 28.93 -0.75
CA ARG A 128 -7.87 29.66 -1.73
C ARG A 128 -8.23 31.06 -1.26
N ARG A 129 -8.55 31.24 0.04
CA ARG A 129 -8.83 32.56 0.63
C ARG A 129 -7.61 33.48 0.65
N VAL A 130 -6.41 32.92 0.80
CA VAL A 130 -5.15 33.68 0.87
C VAL A 130 -4.58 34.03 -0.50
N ARG A 131 -5.03 33.42 -1.60
CA ARG A 131 -4.71 33.90 -2.95
C ARG A 131 -5.45 35.23 -3.16
N PRO A 132 -4.77 36.40 -3.11
CA PRO A 132 -5.43 37.64 -3.49
C PRO A 132 -5.78 37.50 -4.97
N CYS A 133 -6.99 37.88 -5.34
CA CYS A 133 -7.33 38.13 -6.72
C CYS A 133 -6.37 39.19 -7.26
N LEU A 134 -5.25 38.78 -7.83
CA LEU A 134 -4.51 39.57 -8.81
C LEU A 134 -5.17 39.29 -10.15
N ASP A 135 -6.38 39.81 -10.31
CA ASP A 135 -6.87 40.36 -11.56
C ASP A 135 -8.18 41.07 -11.25
N GLY A 136 -8.10 42.40 -11.24
CA GLY A 136 -9.27 43.26 -11.22
C GLY A 136 -9.98 43.14 -12.56
N GLY A 137 -11.26 42.79 -12.50
CA GLY A 137 -12.18 42.85 -13.64
C GLY A 137 -13.60 42.57 -13.18
N CYS A 138 -14.49 43.55 -13.34
CA CYS A 138 -15.96 43.52 -13.21
C CYS A 138 -16.58 42.16 -13.59
N SER A 139 -17.70 41.73 -13.00
CA SER A 139 -19.01 42.40 -13.00
C SER A 139 -19.96 41.66 -12.06
N SER A 140 -20.87 42.42 -11.47
CA SER A 140 -22.13 41.98 -10.87
C SER A 140 -22.92 41.06 -11.80
N ASP A 141 -23.69 40.12 -11.25
CA ASP A 141 -25.12 39.94 -11.53
C ASP A 141 -25.72 38.95 -10.51
N ASP A 142 -26.98 39.22 -10.17
CA ASP A 142 -27.77 38.72 -9.05
C ASP A 142 -28.12 37.23 -9.14
N ASP A 143 -28.12 36.53 -7.99
CA ASP A 143 -28.84 35.26 -7.82
C ASP A 143 -29.72 35.37 -6.57
N ASP A 144 -31.02 35.55 -6.82
CA ASP A 144 -32.13 35.55 -5.85
C ASP A 144 -32.19 34.25 -5.03
N PRO A 145 -32.60 34.31 -3.75
CA PRO A 145 -32.92 33.12 -2.97
C PRO A 145 -34.33 32.65 -3.33
N LEU A 146 -34.43 31.51 -4.01
CA LEU A 146 -35.70 30.77 -4.04
C LEU A 146 -35.75 29.82 -2.84
N ASP A 147 -36.55 30.23 -1.87
CA ASP A 147 -37.22 29.33 -0.94
C ASP A 147 -38.00 28.26 -1.74
N ASP A 148 -37.80 26.98 -1.42
CA ASP A 148 -38.86 25.99 -1.60
C ASP A 148 -38.79 24.96 -0.47
N GLU A 149 -39.89 24.91 0.27
CA GLU A 149 -40.20 24.04 1.40
C GLU A 149 -41.02 22.86 0.86
N SER A 150 -40.59 21.61 1.14
CA SER A 150 -41.42 20.44 1.52
C SER A 150 -40.61 19.14 1.52
#